data_AF-A0A3S5JGV7-F1
#
_entry.id   AF-A0A3S5JGV7-F1
#
_cell.length_a   1.000
_cell.length_b   1.000
_cell.length_c   1.000
_cell.angle_alpha   90.00
_cell.angle_beta   90.00
_cell.angle_gamma   90.00
#
_symmetry.space_group_name_H-M   'P 1'
#
loop_
_entity.id
_entity.type
_entity.pdbx_description
1 polymer ?
#
loop_
_entity_poly.entity_id
_entity_poly.type
_entity_poly.pdbx_seq_one_letter_code
_entity_poly.pdbx_strand_id
1 'polypeptide(L)' 'MNELINALKNGTVIISFKKIDSGDIRVMPSTLNEDLMPDGVKIMNISSESETIMVWSLDKNAWRDIRVNTITEWRVENG' A
#
# COMPACT_ATOMS: atom_id res chain seq x y z
N MET A 1 -6.45 -9.90 -3.13
CA MET A 1 -6.66 -8.56 -2.55
C MET A 1 -6.70 -8.58 -1.03
N ASN A 2 -7.51 -9.45 -0.42
CA ASN A 2 -7.58 -9.58 1.05
C ASN A 2 -6.22 -9.89 1.71
N GLU A 3 -5.40 -10.72 1.08
CA GLU A 3 -4.06 -11.06 1.58
C GLU A 3 -3.13 -9.85 1.65
N LEU A 4 -3.13 -8.99 0.61
CA LEU A 4 -2.35 -7.75 0.59
C LEU A 4 -2.79 -6.81 1.72
N ILE A 5 -4.09 -6.61 1.90
CA ILE A 5 -4.64 -5.77 2.98
C ILE A 5 -4.24 -6.33 4.35
N ASN A 6 -4.33 -7.64 4.54
CA ASN A 6 -3.91 -8.29 5.78
C ASN A 6 -2.41 -8.13 6.01
N ALA A 7 -1.58 -8.31 4.99
CA ALA A 7 -0.13 -8.12 5.09
C ALA A 7 0.23 -6.67 5.49
N LEU A 8 -0.42 -5.69 4.86
CA LEU A 8 -0.25 -4.27 5.18
C LEU A 8 -0.67 -3.95 6.62
N LYS A 9 -1.75 -4.57 7.13
CA LYS A 9 -2.19 -4.39 8.51
C LYS A 9 -1.23 -5.00 9.53
N ASN A 10 -0.50 -6.05 9.15
CA ASN A 10 0.46 -6.70 10.03
C ASN A 10 1.85 -6.02 10.01
N GLY A 11 2.24 -5.37 8.91
CA GLY A 11 3.56 -4.73 8.81
C GLY A 11 3.78 -3.95 7.53
N THR A 12 5.04 -3.92 7.08
CA THR A 12 5.41 -3.23 5.84
C THR A 12 5.31 -4.16 4.65
N VAL A 13 4.71 -3.68 3.58
CA VAL A 13 4.60 -4.38 2.29
C VAL A 13 5.17 -3.49 1.20
N ILE A 14 6.06 -4.06 0.40
CA ILE A 14 6.58 -3.40 -0.79
C ILE A 14 5.65 -3.71 -1.95
N ILE A 15 5.00 -2.67 -2.48
CA ILE A 15 4.07 -2.78 -3.62
C ILE A 15 4.76 -2.23 -4.87
N SER A 16 4.83 -3.05 -5.92
CA SER A 16 5.28 -2.67 -7.25
C SER A 16 4.07 -2.49 -8.16
N PHE A 17 3.95 -1.31 -8.76
CA PHE A 17 2.86 -0.98 -9.68
C PHE A 17 3.32 -0.15 -10.87
N LYS A 18 2.66 -0.32 -12.01
CA LYS A 18 2.96 0.40 -13.24
C LYS A 18 2.27 1.75 -13.25
N LYS A 19 3.02 2.85 -13.43
CA LYS A 19 2.44 4.17 -13.66
C LYS A 19 1.69 4.18 -14.99
N ILE A 20 0.45 4.66 -14.97
CA ILE A 20 -0.37 4.76 -16.19
C ILE A 20 0.21 5.80 -17.16
N ASP A 21 0.77 6.89 -16.64
CA ASP A 21 1.26 8.01 -17.46
C ASP A 21 2.54 7.71 -18.23
N SER A 22 3.49 6.99 -17.63
CA SER A 22 4.82 6.73 -18.19
C SER A 22 5.06 5.26 -18.55
N GLY A 23 4.28 4.34 -17.96
CA GLY A 23 4.54 2.91 -18.07
C GLY A 23 5.68 2.40 -17.18
N ASP A 24 6.32 3.27 -16.39
CA ASP A 24 7.39 2.88 -15.47
C ASP A 24 6.85 2.08 -14.29
N ILE A 25 7.61 1.07 -13.85
CA ILE A 25 7.33 0.36 -12.61
C ILE A 25 7.82 1.21 -11.45
N ARG A 26 6.91 1.52 -10.53
CA ARG A 26 7.21 2.17 -9.26
C ARG A 26 7.10 1.14 -8.15
N VAL A 27 8.14 1.07 -7.34
CA VAL A 27 8.17 0.29 -6.11
C VAL A 27 7.91 1.25 -4.95
N MET A 28 7.00 0.91 -4.04
CA MET A 28 6.64 1.75 -2.90
C MET A 28 6.42 0.91 -1.63
N PRO A 29 7.25 1.07 -0.58
CA PRO A 29 6.99 0.51 0.73
C PRO A 29 5.79 1.21 1.36
N SER A 30 4.83 0.40 1.78
CA SER A 30 3.55 0.85 2.29
C SER A 30 3.14 0.05 3.52
N THR A 31 2.34 0.63 4.39
CA THR A 31 1.80 -0.06 5.57
C THR A 31 0.37 0.38 5.86
N LEU A 32 -0.32 -0.42 6.66
CA LEU A 32 -1.58 -0.12 7.34
C LEU A 32 -1.49 -0.60 8.79
N ASN A 33 -0.28 -0.70 9.33
CA ASN A 33 -0.07 -1.00 10.74
C ASN A 33 0.04 0.33 11.49
N GLU A 34 -0.86 0.57 12.44
CA GLU A 34 -0.89 1.81 13.24
C GLU A 34 0.42 2.03 14.00
N ASP A 35 1.10 0.96 14.43
CA ASP A 35 2.37 1.02 15.16
C ASP A 35 3.54 1.53 14.30
N LEU A 36 3.42 1.39 12.98
CA LEU A 36 4.42 1.86 12.00
C LEU A 36 4.08 3.25 11.43
N MET A 37 2.90 3.77 11.76
CA MET A 37 2.40 5.04 11.25
C MET A 37 2.65 6.16 12.26
N PRO A 38 2.76 7.42 11.82
CA PRO A 38 2.93 8.54 12.74
C PRO A 38 1.74 8.71 13.68
N ASP A 39 1.99 9.21 14.89
CA ASP A 39 0.96 9.48 15.89
C ASP A 39 -0.20 10.31 15.32
N GLY A 40 -1.43 9.82 15.54
CA GLY A 40 -2.66 10.49 15.13
C GLY A 40 -3.15 10.16 13.71
N VAL A 41 -2.41 9.36 12.94
CA VAL A 41 -2.90 8.85 11.65
C VAL A 41 -3.83 7.65 11.89
N LYS A 42 -5.11 7.80 11.53
CA LYS A 42 -6.10 6.73 11.63
C LYS A 42 -6.21 5.94 10.33
N ILE A 43 -6.24 4.61 10.42
CA ILE A 43 -6.48 3.77 9.25
C ILE A 43 -7.87 4.07 8.68
N MET A 44 -7.91 4.41 7.39
CA MET A 44 -9.16 4.56 6.66
C MET A 44 -9.76 3.19 6.35
N ASN A 45 -11.09 3.12 6.26
CA ASN A 45 -11.75 1.85 5.96
C ASN A 45 -11.44 1.42 4.52
N ILE A 46 -10.70 0.33 4.36
CA ILE A 46 -10.26 -0.16 3.05
C ILE A 46 -11.17 -1.29 2.62
N SER A 47 -11.90 -1.06 1.54
CA SER A 47 -12.69 -2.09 0.89
C SER A 47 -11.81 -2.87 -0.09
N SER A 48 -11.86 -4.19 0.01
CA SER A 48 -11.26 -5.12 -0.95
C SER A 48 -12.00 -5.15 -2.29
N GLU A 49 -13.21 -4.58 -2.36
CA GLU A 49 -14.05 -4.54 -3.55
C GLU A 49 -13.80 -3.28 -4.40
N SER A 50 -13.00 -2.32 -3.88
CA SER A 50 -12.66 -1.11 -4.61
C SER A 50 -11.56 -1.36 -5.66
N GLU A 51 -11.66 -0.64 -6.78
CA GLU A 51 -10.64 -0.64 -7.84
C GLU A 51 -9.30 -0.01 -7.38
N THR A 52 -9.33 0.71 -6.26
CA THR A 52 -8.17 1.36 -5.63
C THR A 52 -8.04 0.92 -4.18
N ILE A 53 -6.81 0.63 -3.76
CA ILE A 53 -6.47 0.42 -2.36
C ILE A 53 -5.81 1.67 -1.79
N MET A 54 -6.29 2.09 -0.62
CA MET A 54 -5.70 3.19 0.12
C MET A 54 -4.63 2.64 1.05
N VAL A 55 -3.40 3.14 0.94
CA VAL A 55 -2.25 2.68 1.72
C VAL A 55 -1.47 3.86 2.27
N TRP A 56 -0.82 3.68 3.41
CA TRP A 56 0.13 4.67 3.91
C TRP A 56 1.49 4.43 3.26
N SER A 57 2.01 5.43 2.56
CA SER A 57 3.36 5.36 1.98
C SER A 57 4.40 5.75 3.02
N LEU A 58 5.33 4.85 3.33
CA LEU A 58 6.43 5.12 4.25
C LEU A 58 7.48 6.06 3.62
N ASP A 59 7.72 5.95 2.32
CA ASP A 59 8.63 6.85 1.58
C ASP A 59 8.17 8.31 1.57
N LYS A 60 6.85 8.52 1.53
CA LYS A 60 6.25 9.85 1.40
C LYS A 60 5.59 10.34 2.69
N ASN A 61 5.51 9.49 3.71
CA ASN A 61 4.75 9.75 4.94
C ASN A 61 3.39 10.36 4.65
N ALA A 62 2.65 9.74 3.73
CA ALA A 62 1.36 10.24 3.27
C ALA A 62 0.48 9.10 2.74
N TRP A 63 -0.84 9.31 2.82
CA TRP A 63 -1.82 8.44 2.17
C TRP A 63 -1.66 8.46 0.65
N ARG A 64 -1.74 7.27 0.06
CA ARG A 64 -1.70 7.04 -1.38
C ARG A 64 -2.75 6.01 -1.77
N ASP A 65 -3.50 6.31 -2.81
CA ASP A 65 -4.34 5.36 -3.50
C ASP A 65 -3.54 4.67 -4.62
N ILE A 66 -3.61 3.35 -4.67
CA ILE A 66 -2.99 2.54 -5.72
C ILE A 66 -4.11 1.79 -6.43
N ARG A 67 -4.16 1.87 -7.76
CA ARG A 67 -5.12 1.08 -8.53
C ARG A 67 -4.69 -0.38 -8.55
N VAL A 68 -5.59 -1.28 -8.15
CA VAL A 68 -5.31 -2.72 -8.05
C VAL A 68 -4.86 -3.29 -9.40
N ASN A 69 -5.46 -2.82 -10.49
CA ASN A 69 -5.11 -3.24 -11.85
C ASN A 69 -3.71 -2.81 -12.31
N THR A 70 -3.08 -1.84 -11.63
CA THR A 70 -1.71 -1.41 -11.92
C THR A 70 -0.67 -2.16 -11.11
N ILE A 71 -1.08 -2.86 -10.04
CA ILE A 71 -0.17 -3.63 -9.20
C ILE A 71 0.34 -4.82 -10.00
N THR A 72 1.66 -4.86 -10.20
CA THR A 72 2.33 -5.95 -10.89
C THR A 72 2.83 -7.00 -9.91
N GLU A 73 3.24 -6.58 -8.71
CA GLU A 73 3.78 -7.45 -7.67
C GLU A 73 3.66 -6.78 -6.30
N TRP A 74 3.56 -7.58 -5.24
CA TRP A 74 3.74 -7.10 -3.87
C TRP A 74 4.44 -8.18 -3.04
N ARG A 75 5.21 -7.77 -2.04
CA ARG A 75 5.87 -8.68 -1.10
C ARG A 75 5.91 -8.09 0.31
N VAL A 76 5.79 -8.95 1.31
CA VAL A 76 5.98 -8.57 2.71
C VAL A 76 7.46 -8.25 2.92
N GLU A 77 7.77 -7.11 3.50
CA GLU A 77 9.11 -6.78 3.93
C GLU A 77 9.35 -7.48 5.27
N ASN A 78 9.94 -8.68 5.21
CA ASN A 78 10.44 -9.37 6.40
C ASN A 78 11.78 -8.72 6.76
N GLY A 79 11.77 -7.85 7.76
CA GLY A 79 12.98 -7.34 8.41
C GLY A 79 13.74 -8.43 9.14
#